data_AF-A0A822XHH8-F1
#
_entry.id   AF-A0A822XHH8-F1
#
_cell.length_a   1.000
_cell.length_b   1.000
_cell.length_c   1.000
_cell.angle_alpha   90.00
_cell.angle_beta   90.00
_cell.angle_gamma   90.00
#
_symmetry.space_group_name_H-M   'P 1'
#
loop_
_entity.id
_entity.type
_entity.pdbx_description
1 polymer ?
#
loop_
_entity_poly.entity_id
_entity_poly.type
_entity_poly.pdbx_seq_one_letter_code
_entity_poly.pdbx_strand_id
1 'polypeptide(L)'
;MDGVSTAPAESTLSCVRCGKPAHLQCPKCVELKLPREGAAFCTQDCFKESWSSHKSVHLKAKLSALGTGTPDEQISSALNEGWLYCLKKGQARTSKLPHFDWTGALRPYPMSSRRIVPEHIDKPDWAIDGIPKIEPNSDLQHVVEVKTPEQIERMRETCRVSSWCIELLSFRTSFLILTIH
;
A
#
# COMPACT_ATOMS: atom_id res chain seq x y z
N MET A 1 -39.68 -41.54 -34.13
CA MET A 1 -39.67 -40.41 -33.17
C MET A 1 -38.22 -40.14 -32.88
N ASP A 2 -37.63 -39.31 -33.71
CA ASP A 2 -36.21 -38.99 -33.71
C ASP A 2 -35.85 -38.19 -32.46
N GLY A 3 -34.85 -38.69 -31.74
CA GLY A 3 -34.31 -38.08 -30.54
C GLY A 3 -33.59 -36.79 -30.89
N VAL A 4 -34.09 -35.67 -30.37
CA VAL A 4 -33.40 -34.39 -30.38
C VAL A 4 -32.88 -34.15 -28.96
N SER A 5 -31.70 -34.68 -28.67
CA SER A 5 -30.88 -34.22 -27.56
C SER A 5 -30.24 -32.90 -27.99
N THR A 6 -30.87 -31.79 -27.63
CA THR A 6 -30.27 -30.46 -27.71
C THR A 6 -29.07 -30.40 -26.74
N ALA A 7 -27.87 -30.49 -27.29
CA ALA A 7 -26.63 -30.25 -26.56
C ALA A 7 -26.58 -28.78 -26.06
N PRO A 8 -26.19 -28.51 -24.80
CA PRO A 8 -25.87 -27.17 -24.39
C PRO A 8 -24.57 -26.74 -25.07
N ALA A 9 -24.59 -25.60 -25.75
CA ALA A 9 -23.43 -25.00 -26.39
C ALA A 9 -22.33 -24.72 -25.36
N GLU A 10 -21.39 -25.65 -25.25
CA GLU A 10 -20.22 -25.57 -24.39
C GLU A 10 -19.23 -24.58 -25.02
N SER A 11 -19.03 -23.44 -24.36
CA SER A 11 -18.10 -22.40 -24.81
C SER A 11 -16.68 -22.98 -24.84
N THR A 12 -16.26 -23.41 -26.03
CA THR A 12 -14.96 -24.03 -26.26
C THR A 12 -13.87 -22.95 -26.15
N LEU A 13 -13.41 -22.69 -24.93
CA LEU A 13 -12.29 -21.80 -24.67
C LEU A 13 -11.01 -22.47 -25.20
N SER A 14 -10.18 -21.72 -25.92
CA SER A 14 -8.92 -22.22 -26.44
C SER A 14 -7.77 -21.95 -25.47
N CYS A 15 -6.84 -22.89 -25.41
CA CYS A 15 -5.64 -22.80 -24.59
C CYS A 15 -4.76 -21.67 -25.10
N VAL A 16 -4.41 -20.75 -24.21
CA VAL A 16 -3.61 -19.55 -24.53
C VAL A 16 -2.27 -19.90 -25.18
N ARG A 17 -1.74 -21.09 -24.88
CA ARG A 17 -0.44 -21.52 -25.36
C ARG A 17 -0.48 -22.35 -26.65
N CYS A 18 -1.40 -23.30 -26.75
CA CYS A 18 -1.39 -24.31 -27.82
C CYS A 18 -2.68 -24.37 -28.63
N GLY A 19 -3.66 -23.50 -28.35
CA GLY A 19 -4.92 -23.40 -29.10
C GLY A 19 -5.91 -24.55 -28.89
N LYS A 20 -5.51 -25.65 -28.25
CA LYS A 20 -6.36 -26.80 -27.92
C LYS A 20 -7.50 -26.42 -26.97
N PRO A 21 -8.64 -27.14 -26.95
CA PRO A 21 -9.71 -26.87 -26.00
C PRO A 21 -9.18 -26.89 -24.56
N ALA A 22 -9.51 -25.85 -23.81
CA ALA A 22 -8.99 -25.57 -22.48
C ALA A 22 -10.10 -25.67 -21.42
N HIS A 23 -9.82 -26.42 -20.36
CA HIS A 23 -10.78 -26.69 -19.29
C HIS A 23 -10.25 -26.31 -17.90
N LEU A 24 -8.98 -25.90 -17.81
CA LEU A 24 -8.31 -25.50 -16.56
C LEU A 24 -8.12 -23.98 -16.52
N GLN A 25 -8.22 -23.41 -15.32
CA GLN A 25 -8.09 -21.96 -15.09
C GLN A 25 -7.11 -21.67 -13.96
N CYS A 26 -6.45 -20.51 -14.02
CA CYS A 26 -5.63 -20.01 -12.94
C CYS A 26 -6.50 -19.66 -11.72
N PRO A 27 -6.25 -20.23 -10.53
CA PRO A 27 -7.02 -19.90 -9.31
C PRO A 27 -7.03 -18.40 -9.00
N LYS A 28 -5.93 -17.69 -9.31
CA LYS A 28 -5.83 -16.26 -9.08
C LYS A 28 -6.66 -15.43 -10.07
N CYS A 29 -6.80 -15.87 -11.32
CA CYS A 29 -7.70 -15.23 -12.29
C CYS A 29 -9.16 -15.37 -11.85
N VAL A 30 -9.54 -16.54 -11.31
CA VAL A 30 -10.89 -16.78 -10.78
C VAL A 30 -11.16 -15.89 -9.57
N GLU A 31 -10.21 -15.78 -8.65
CA GLU A 31 -10.29 -14.88 -7.47
C GLU A 31 -10.44 -13.41 -7.88
N LEU A 32 -9.69 -12.97 -8.90
CA LEU A 32 -9.70 -11.61 -9.41
C LEU A 32 -10.81 -11.34 -10.44
N LYS A 33 -11.71 -12.31 -10.70
CA LYS A 33 -12.80 -12.23 -11.69
C LYS A 33 -12.35 -11.74 -13.07
N LEU A 34 -11.17 -12.16 -13.51
CA LEU A 34 -10.63 -11.78 -14.82
C LEU A 34 -11.29 -12.59 -15.94
N PRO A 35 -11.38 -12.02 -17.17
CA PRO A 35 -11.92 -12.73 -18.33
C PRO A 35 -11.28 -14.10 -18.50
N ARG A 36 -12.11 -15.09 -18.81
CA ARG A 36 -11.66 -16.48 -19.02
C ARG A 36 -10.99 -16.64 -20.38
N GLU A 37 -11.39 -15.79 -21.32
CA GLU A 37 -10.86 -15.64 -22.66
C GLU A 37 -9.43 -15.07 -22.57
N GLY A 38 -8.43 -15.90 -22.87
CA GLY A 38 -7.01 -15.51 -22.75
C GLY A 38 -6.32 -15.92 -21.44
N ALA A 39 -6.98 -16.71 -20.57
CA ALA A 39 -6.43 -17.23 -19.32
C ALA A 39 -6.73 -18.73 -19.08
N ALA A 40 -7.19 -19.44 -20.11
CA ALA A 40 -7.56 -20.85 -20.03
C ALA A 40 -6.42 -21.77 -20.51
N PHE A 41 -6.27 -22.92 -19.86
CA PHE A 41 -5.22 -23.91 -20.15
C PHE A 41 -5.81 -25.31 -20.35
N CYS A 42 -5.21 -26.11 -21.23
CA CYS A 42 -5.63 -27.50 -21.46
C CYS A 42 -5.00 -28.48 -20.47
N THR A 43 -3.77 -28.22 -19.99
CA THR A 43 -3.02 -29.11 -19.08
C THR A 43 -2.17 -28.32 -18.09
N GLN A 44 -1.76 -28.97 -17.00
CA GLN A 44 -0.91 -28.37 -15.98
C GLN A 44 0.48 -27.97 -16.52
N ASP A 45 1.01 -28.68 -17.51
CA ASP A 45 2.30 -28.34 -18.14
C ASP A 45 2.20 -27.05 -18.96
N CYS A 46 1.12 -26.89 -19.74
CA CYS A 46 0.84 -25.65 -20.46
C CYS A 46 0.65 -24.46 -19.50
N PHE A 47 0.12 -24.70 -18.30
CA PHE A 47 0.02 -23.69 -17.25
C PHE A 47 1.38 -23.31 -16.66
N LYS A 48 2.23 -24.29 -16.30
CA LYS A 48 3.57 -24.04 -15.73
C LYS A 48 4.49 -23.29 -16.68
N GLU A 49 4.49 -23.67 -17.95
CA GLU A 49 5.36 -23.05 -18.96
C GLU A 49 4.89 -21.64 -19.36
N SER A 50 3.59 -21.37 -19.28
CA SER A 50 3.03 -20.03 -19.51
C SER A 50 2.95 -19.18 -18.23
N TRP A 51 3.37 -19.69 -17.06
CA TRP A 51 3.20 -19.02 -15.77
C TRP A 51 3.92 -17.67 -15.69
N SER A 52 5.14 -17.60 -16.23
CA SER A 52 5.97 -16.38 -16.23
C SER A 52 5.34 -15.25 -17.05
N SER A 53 4.79 -15.57 -18.23
CA SER A 53 4.09 -14.60 -19.09
C SER A 53 2.70 -14.27 -18.55
N HIS A 54 1.98 -15.26 -18.00
CA HIS A 54 0.61 -15.09 -17.51
C HIS A 54 0.53 -14.22 -16.25
N LYS A 55 1.54 -14.26 -15.36
CA LYS A 55 1.60 -13.41 -14.16
C LYS A 55 1.50 -11.91 -14.49
N SER A 56 1.97 -11.50 -15.66
CA SER A 56 1.86 -10.10 -16.12
C SER A 56 0.41 -9.63 -16.32
N VAL A 57 -0.50 -10.55 -16.63
CA VAL A 57 -1.94 -10.24 -16.77
C VAL A 57 -2.54 -9.81 -15.42
N HIS A 58 -2.07 -10.37 -14.31
CA HIS A 58 -2.47 -9.91 -12.97
C HIS A 58 -1.94 -8.51 -12.64
N LEU A 59 -0.70 -8.21 -13.05
CA LEU A 59 -0.11 -6.88 -12.87
C LEU A 59 -0.86 -5.85 -13.71
N LYS A 60 -1.14 -6.17 -14.98
CA LYS A 60 -1.90 -5.32 -15.88
C LYS A 60 -3.33 -5.10 -15.39
N ALA A 61 -4.00 -6.14 -14.88
CA ALA A 61 -5.33 -6.00 -14.28
C ALA A 61 -5.33 -5.12 -13.02
N LYS A 62 -4.28 -5.23 -12.18
CA LYS A 62 -4.06 -4.35 -11.03
C LYS A 62 -3.84 -2.88 -11.46
N LEU A 63 -3.16 -2.68 -12.57
CA LEU A 63 -2.90 -1.35 -13.15
C LEU A 63 -4.09 -0.79 -13.94
N SER A 64 -4.88 -1.62 -14.59
CA SER A 64 -6.07 -1.19 -15.34
C SER A 64 -7.27 -0.92 -14.43
N ALA A 65 -7.30 -1.51 -13.24
CA ALA A 65 -8.15 -1.06 -12.14
C ALA A 65 -7.68 0.30 -11.55
N LEU A 66 -6.53 0.82 -12.02
CA LEU A 66 -5.84 2.01 -11.52
C LEU A 66 -5.54 3.02 -12.66
N GLY A 67 -6.48 3.21 -13.60
CA GLY A 67 -6.26 4.14 -14.70
C GLY A 67 -7.51 4.92 -15.09
N THR A 68 -7.61 6.18 -14.66
CA THR A 68 -7.46 7.38 -15.51
C THR A 68 -7.60 8.64 -14.65
N GLY A 69 -6.49 9.29 -14.31
CA GLY A 69 -6.54 10.72 -14.02
C GLY A 69 -5.26 11.34 -13.45
N THR A 70 -5.35 12.66 -13.36
CA THR A 70 -4.31 13.69 -13.27
C THR A 70 -3.48 13.65 -11.99
N PRO A 71 -2.37 14.41 -11.87
CA PRO A 71 -1.55 14.48 -10.65
C PRO A 71 -2.33 14.76 -9.34
N ASP A 72 -3.49 15.41 -9.42
CA ASP A 72 -4.42 15.62 -8.29
C ASP A 72 -5.08 14.32 -7.76
N GLU A 73 -5.13 13.24 -8.54
CA GLU A 73 -5.82 12.01 -8.15
C GLU A 73 -4.97 11.02 -7.35
N GLN A 74 -3.65 11.23 -7.24
CA GLN A 74 -2.82 10.44 -6.32
C GLN A 74 -3.28 10.61 -4.86
N ILE A 75 -3.88 11.77 -4.55
CA ILE A 75 -4.47 12.07 -3.24
C ILE A 75 -5.72 11.21 -3.01
N SER A 76 -6.54 11.01 -4.05
CA SER A 76 -7.83 10.30 -3.93
C SER A 76 -7.71 8.76 -3.88
N SER A 77 -6.70 8.17 -4.54
CA SER A 77 -6.43 6.73 -4.44
C SER A 77 -5.90 6.33 -3.06
N ALA A 78 -5.09 7.17 -2.42
CA ALA A 78 -4.59 6.95 -1.06
C ALA A 78 -5.65 7.17 0.04
N LEU A 79 -6.75 7.85 -0.30
CA LEU A 79 -7.93 8.01 0.57
C LEU A 79 -8.92 6.83 0.44
N ASN A 80 -8.93 6.13 -0.71
CA ASN A 80 -9.78 4.96 -0.94
C ASN A 80 -9.18 3.64 -0.41
N GLU A 81 -7.88 3.59 -0.16
CA GLU A 81 -7.31 2.60 0.74
C GLU A 81 -7.66 3.03 2.17
N GLY A 82 -8.75 2.47 2.67
CA GLY A 82 -9.29 2.77 4.00
C GLY A 82 -8.27 2.62 5.12
N TRP A 83 -8.68 2.88 6.35
CA TRP A 83 -7.76 2.80 7.47
C TRP A 83 -7.27 1.34 7.62
N LEU A 84 -5.95 1.14 7.67
CA LEU A 84 -5.33 -0.20 7.76
C LEU A 84 -4.49 -0.34 9.03
N TYR A 85 -4.48 -1.54 9.61
CA TYR A 85 -3.60 -1.86 10.73
C TYR A 85 -2.14 -1.95 10.28
N CYS A 86 -1.22 -1.44 11.11
CA CYS A 86 0.20 -1.66 10.94
C CYS A 86 0.60 -3.06 11.42
N LEU A 87 1.43 -3.74 10.63
CA LEU A 87 2.09 -4.96 11.03
C LEU A 87 3.33 -4.67 11.89
N LYS A 88 3.82 -5.72 12.56
CA LYS A 88 5.05 -5.67 13.37
C LYS A 88 6.19 -5.12 12.48
N LYS A 89 6.79 -3.99 12.89
CA LYS A 89 7.80 -3.17 12.18
C LYS A 89 7.28 -2.07 11.23
N GLY A 90 5.97 -1.84 11.10
CA GLY A 90 5.41 -0.69 10.37
C GLY A 90 5.64 -0.69 8.84
N GLN A 91 6.29 -1.71 8.30
CA GLN A 91 6.63 -1.83 6.87
C GLN A 91 5.47 -2.30 6.00
N ALA A 92 4.46 -2.95 6.61
CA ALA A 92 3.32 -3.51 5.89
C ALA A 92 2.00 -3.18 6.59
N ARG A 93 0.93 -3.15 5.79
CA ARG A 93 -0.43 -2.80 6.20
C ARG A 93 -1.39 -3.95 5.94
N THR A 94 -2.38 -4.13 6.82
CA THR A 94 -3.40 -5.18 6.70
C THR A 94 -4.77 -4.65 7.11
N SER A 95 -5.83 -5.14 6.48
CA SER A 95 -7.21 -4.82 6.87
C SER A 95 -7.65 -5.57 8.12
N LYS A 96 -7.03 -6.71 8.42
CA LYS A 96 -7.34 -7.53 9.61
C LYS A 96 -6.40 -7.21 10.75
N LEU A 97 -6.95 -7.07 11.96
CA LEU A 97 -6.18 -6.87 13.18
C LEU A 97 -5.15 -8.01 13.34
N PRO A 98 -3.83 -7.71 13.40
CA PRO A 98 -2.82 -8.74 13.58
C PRO A 98 -2.92 -9.37 14.97
N HIS A 99 -2.72 -10.69 15.03
CA HIS A 99 -2.63 -11.40 16.30
C HIS A 99 -1.29 -11.08 16.98
N PHE A 100 -1.37 -10.68 18.24
CA PHE A 100 -0.22 -10.39 19.09
C PHE A 100 -0.63 -10.57 20.56
N ASP A 101 0.30 -11.03 21.38
CA ASP A 101 0.11 -11.21 22.81
C ASP A 101 0.31 -9.88 23.54
N TRP A 102 -0.76 -9.09 23.61
CA TRP A 102 -0.75 -7.78 24.24
C TRP A 102 -0.62 -7.89 25.76
N THR A 103 0.25 -7.08 26.35
CA THR A 103 0.51 -7.06 27.80
C THR A 103 -0.54 -6.30 28.62
N GLY A 104 -1.43 -5.54 27.98
CA GLY A 104 -2.44 -4.71 28.65
C GLY A 104 -3.72 -4.55 27.84
N ALA A 105 -4.54 -3.53 28.15
CA ALA A 105 -5.81 -3.27 27.48
C ALA A 105 -5.69 -2.52 26.13
N LEU A 106 -4.59 -1.82 25.90
CA LEU A 106 -4.39 -1.04 24.67
C LEU A 106 -4.30 -1.94 23.43
N ARG A 107 -5.02 -1.57 22.37
CA ARG A 107 -5.03 -2.27 21.07
C ARG A 107 -4.78 -1.27 19.95
N PRO A 108 -4.10 -1.69 18.86
CA PRO A 108 -3.90 -0.81 17.73
C PRO A 108 -5.24 -0.53 17.05
N TYR A 109 -5.42 0.70 16.59
CA TYR A 109 -6.48 1.06 15.66
C TYR A 109 -5.91 1.09 14.24
N PRO A 110 -6.73 0.87 13.20
CA PRO A 110 -6.31 1.15 11.83
C PRO A 110 -5.77 2.58 11.72
N MET A 111 -4.87 2.84 10.78
CA MET A 111 -4.31 4.17 10.55
C MET A 111 -4.50 4.55 9.09
N SER A 112 -4.71 5.85 8.85
CA SER A 112 -4.74 6.40 7.50
C SER A 112 -3.40 6.22 6.80
N SER A 113 -3.42 6.42 5.48
CA SER A 113 -2.21 6.62 4.68
C SER A 113 -1.39 7.82 5.19
N ARG A 114 -0.08 7.83 4.86
CA ARG A 114 0.83 8.92 5.25
C ARG A 114 0.39 10.21 4.54
N ARG A 115 0.29 11.31 5.30
CA ARG A 115 0.02 12.64 4.73
C ARG A 115 1.19 13.10 3.85
N ILE A 116 0.87 13.78 2.75
CA ILE A 116 1.85 14.28 1.79
C ILE A 116 2.51 15.55 2.37
N VAL A 117 3.83 15.63 2.24
CA VAL A 117 4.61 16.84 2.55
C VAL A 117 4.87 17.57 1.23
N PRO A 118 4.56 18.86 1.10
CA PRO A 118 4.84 19.65 -0.10
C PRO A 118 6.30 19.60 -0.58
N GLU A 119 6.53 19.73 -1.88
CA GLU A 119 7.87 19.55 -2.48
C GLU A 119 8.87 20.66 -2.14
N HIS A 120 8.39 21.86 -1.84
CA HIS A 120 9.25 23.01 -1.53
C HIS A 120 9.88 22.97 -0.12
N ILE A 121 9.46 22.03 0.73
CA ILE A 121 9.99 21.90 2.09
C ILE A 121 11.20 20.97 2.04
N ASP A 122 12.30 21.40 2.64
CA ASP A 122 13.50 20.59 2.75
C ASP A 122 13.23 19.31 3.55
N LYS A 123 13.57 18.17 2.95
CA LYS A 123 13.32 16.83 3.51
C LYS A 123 14.63 16.27 4.09
N PRO A 124 14.59 15.60 5.24
CA PRO A 124 15.74 14.89 5.77
C PRO A 124 16.12 13.67 4.90
N ASP A 125 17.33 13.15 5.10
CA ASP A 125 17.90 12.03 4.33
C ASP A 125 17.10 10.73 4.43
N TRP A 126 16.34 10.55 5.51
CA TRP A 126 15.48 9.40 5.78
C TRP A 126 14.02 9.58 5.33
N ALA A 127 13.63 10.70 4.72
CA ALA A 127 12.22 10.99 4.40
C ALA A 127 11.57 9.95 3.47
N ILE A 128 12.35 9.38 2.55
CA ILE A 128 11.88 8.46 1.50
C ILE A 128 11.93 7.01 1.96
N ASP A 129 13.10 6.53 2.40
CA ASP A 129 13.36 5.13 2.73
C ASP A 129 13.20 4.80 4.22
N GLY A 130 13.13 5.82 5.09
CA GLY A 130 13.06 5.66 6.53
C GLY A 130 14.38 5.24 7.17
N ILE A 131 15.50 5.34 6.46
CA ILE A 131 16.82 4.91 6.96
C ILE A 131 17.70 6.15 7.13
N PRO A 132 18.08 6.52 8.38
CA PRO A 132 19.01 7.62 8.61
C PRO A 132 20.42 7.19 8.19
N LYS A 133 20.98 7.85 7.18
CA LYS A 133 22.28 7.52 6.58
C LYS A 133 23.40 8.35 7.21
N ILE A 134 23.10 9.61 7.51
CA ILE A 134 24.08 10.56 8.05
C ILE A 134 24.39 10.25 9.51
N GLU A 135 23.35 9.99 10.31
CA GLU A 135 23.46 9.84 11.77
C GLU A 135 24.37 8.67 12.20
N PRO A 136 24.28 7.44 11.63
CA PRO A 136 25.14 6.33 12.04
C PRO A 136 26.61 6.48 11.63
N ASN A 137 26.89 7.28 10.59
CA ASN A 137 28.23 7.49 10.07
C ASN A 137 28.88 8.78 10.59
N SER A 138 28.26 9.41 11.59
CA SER A 138 28.69 10.69 12.14
C SER A 138 29.47 10.48 13.44
N ASP A 139 30.57 11.22 13.60
CA ASP A 139 31.32 11.29 14.86
C ASP A 139 30.47 11.79 16.02
N LEU A 140 29.35 12.45 15.72
CA LEU A 140 28.36 12.95 16.68
C LEU A 140 27.66 11.84 17.49
N GLN A 141 27.78 10.57 17.10
CA GLN A 141 27.35 9.44 17.93
C GLN A 141 28.14 9.32 19.23
N HIS A 142 29.38 9.82 19.24
CA HIS A 142 30.32 9.67 20.35
C HIS A 142 30.82 11.01 20.89
N VAL A 143 30.64 12.10 20.16
CA VAL A 143 31.16 13.42 20.49
C VAL A 143 30.03 14.45 20.56
N VAL A 144 29.97 15.21 21.65
CA VAL A 144 29.03 16.32 21.80
C VAL A 144 29.55 17.53 21.04
N GLU A 145 28.86 17.92 19.97
CA GLU A 145 29.19 19.12 19.19
C GLU A 145 28.82 20.40 19.95
N VAL A 146 29.79 21.30 20.11
CA VAL A 146 29.53 22.67 20.56
C VAL A 146 29.04 23.49 19.37
N LYS A 147 27.79 23.93 19.42
CA LYS A 147 27.15 24.68 18.34
C LYS A 147 27.64 26.12 18.25
N THR A 148 27.79 26.61 17.03
CA THR A 148 28.02 28.03 16.70
C THR A 148 26.80 28.88 17.09
N PRO A 149 26.98 30.21 17.33
CA PRO A 149 25.85 31.09 17.65
C PRO A 149 24.74 31.06 16.58
N GLU A 150 25.10 30.93 15.30
CA GLU A 150 24.13 30.84 14.20
C GLU A 150 23.35 29.51 14.21
N GLN A 151 24.00 28.40 14.56
CA GLN A 151 23.31 27.10 14.74
C GLN A 151 22.37 27.14 15.96
N ILE A 152 22.79 27.78 17.06
CA ILE A 152 21.96 27.94 18.26
C ILE A 152 20.69 28.73 17.93
N GLU A 153 20.81 29.81 17.15
CA GLU A 153 19.64 30.60 16.78
C GLU A 153 18.65 29.81 15.92
N ARG A 154 19.14 29.06 14.92
CA ARG A 154 18.29 28.13 14.13
C ARG A 154 17.60 27.08 15.00
N MET A 155 18.29 26.54 16.02
CA MET A 155 17.70 25.61 16.97
C MET A 155 16.59 26.27 17.79
N ARG A 156 16.78 27.50 18.25
CA ARG A 156 15.78 28.26 19.01
C ARG A 156 14.53 28.53 18.17
N GLU A 157 14.69 28.94 16.92
CA GLU A 157 13.58 29.14 15.99
C GLU A 157 12.80 27.84 15.76
N THR A 158 13.50 26.73 15.49
CA THR A 158 12.88 25.42 15.30
C THR A 158 12.09 24.97 16.55
N CYS A 159 12.66 25.15 17.73
CA CYS A 159 12.00 24.86 19.01
C CYS A 159 10.76 25.73 19.22
N ARG A 160 10.82 27.03 18.89
CA ARG A 160 9.69 27.94 19.02
C ARG A 160 8.51 27.52 18.13
N VAL A 161 8.78 27.15 16.88
CA VAL A 161 7.76 26.63 15.95
C VAL A 161 7.18 25.31 16.47
N SER A 162 8.04 24.42 16.97
CA SER A 162 7.62 23.13 17.53
C SER A 162 6.70 23.32 18.74
N SER A 163 7.02 24.25 19.64
CA SER A 163 6.16 24.62 20.76
C SER A 163 4.79 25.12 20.30
N TRP A 164 4.75 26.00 19.29
CA TRP A 164 3.49 26.46 18.69
C TRP A 164 2.65 25.32 18.14
N CYS A 165 3.27 24.34 17.46
CA CYS A 165 2.55 23.15 16.98
C CYS A 165 1.95 22.33 18.13
N ILE A 166 2.70 22.14 19.22
CA ILE A 166 2.23 21.40 20.40
C ILE A 166 1.06 22.13 21.08
N GLU A 167 1.17 23.45 21.26
CA GLU A 167 0.10 24.27 21.83
C GLU A 167 -1.17 24.19 20.98
N LEU A 168 -1.04 24.33 19.65
CA LEU A 168 -2.16 24.21 18.73
C LEU A 168 -2.83 22.83 18.80
N LEU A 169 -2.04 21.75 18.95
CA LEU A 169 -2.58 20.41 19.16
C LEU A 169 -3.37 20.31 20.47
N SER A 170 -2.82 20.86 21.56
CA SER A 170 -3.48 20.87 22.88
C SER A 170 -4.81 21.62 22.85
N PHE A 171 -4.86 22.80 22.22
CA PHE A 171 -6.11 23.55 22.08
C PHE A 171 -7.15 22.81 21.26
N ARG A 172 -6.75 22.18 20.14
CA ARG A 172 -7.68 21.43 19.28
C ARG A 172 -8.22 20.18 19.97
N THR A 173 -7.40 19.48 20.76
CA THR A 173 -7.87 18.33 21.53
C THR A 173 -8.85 18.75 22.62
N SER A 174 -8.58 19.84 23.35
CA SER A 174 -9.50 20.35 24.37
C SER A 174 -10.83 20.81 23.77
N PHE A 175 -10.80 21.48 22.60
CA PHE A 175 -12.02 21.92 21.93
C PHE A 175 -12.84 20.76 21.39
N LEU A 176 -12.20 19.75 20.78
CA LEU A 176 -12.88 18.54 20.30
C LEU A 176 -13.55 17.77 21.45
N ILE A 177 -12.89 17.63 22.60
CA ILE A 177 -13.46 16.97 23.79
C ILE A 177 -14.67 17.75 24.33
N LEU A 178 -14.62 19.09 24.33
CA LEU A 178 -15.73 19.93 24.78
C LEU A 178 -16.93 19.93 23.82
N THR A 179 -16.74 19.63 22.53
CA THR A 179 -17.83 19.56 21.54
C THR A 179 -18.49 18.19 21.41
N ILE A 180 -17.92 17.15 22.03
CA ILE A 180 -18.43 15.76 21.98
C ILE A 180 -19.32 15.43 23.20
N HIS A 181 -19.51 16.39 24.12
CA HIS A 181 -20.41 16.27 25.27
C HIS A 181 -21.65 17.15 25.10
#